data_AF-A0AAY4A3A4-F1
#
_entry.id   AF-A0AAY4A3A4-F1
#
_cell.length_a   1.000
_cell.length_b   1.000
_cell.length_c   1.000
_cell.angle_alpha   90.00
_cell.angle_beta   90.00
_cell.angle_gamma   90.00
#
_symmetry.space_group_name_H-M   'P 1'
#
loop_
_entity.id
_entity.type
_entity.pdbx_description
1 polymer ?
#
loop_
_entity_poly.entity_id
_entity_poly.type
_entity_poly.pdbx_seq_one_letter_code
_entity_poly.pdbx_strand_id
1 'polypeptide(L)'
;MNSLQRSESDWQGLVNEFLVCKRKLESKKEALLILSKELDTCQQERDQYKLMANQLRERHQGLKKKYRELIDGDPSLPPEKRNQVNLAQLLRDSKERNVKLSEEVKELNQRLGEVQGDNKLLRMTIAKQRLGDDDVGVRHFPAHEREDLVQQLEKGREQNEGLEHSLKAATDELQDVRAERDVFQDKARRLNLEINHILGSNETRILDVDALCMENRYLHERFKQLQDEVNLLKSNIMKYKSALESRKNCKMYSRASSSALTGVLSAKEVQELLLSEDNGCSLPVTPQSIADLKSLATALLETIHEKNLVIQHQRQTNKILGNRVAELEKKLKTLEVSGLWSLPGNSTCPCCFSFVLVKTKHKLVSHKIFLGQTIYNIVGTLEHH
;
A
#
# COMPACT_ATOMS: atom_id res chain seq x y z
N MET A 1 27.61 77.66 15.88
CA MET A 1 27.14 77.35 14.51
C MET A 1 28.18 76.45 13.86
N ASN A 2 28.04 75.13 13.95
CA ASN A 2 28.87 74.20 13.18
C ASN A 2 27.96 73.57 12.13
N SER A 3 27.99 74.17 10.94
CA SER A 3 27.34 73.62 9.76
C SER A 3 27.87 72.21 9.53
N LEU A 4 26.96 71.22 9.51
CA LEU A 4 27.24 69.87 9.03
C LEU A 4 27.67 69.93 7.56
N GLN A 5 28.94 70.19 7.29
CA GLN A 5 29.52 69.92 5.97
C GLN A 5 29.86 68.44 5.91
N ARG A 6 28.86 67.61 5.60
CA ARG A 6 29.11 66.26 5.09
C ARG A 6 30.00 66.39 3.85
N SER A 7 31.08 65.61 3.79
CA SER A 7 31.98 65.66 2.65
C SER A 7 31.26 65.18 1.38
N GLU A 8 31.61 65.73 0.22
CA GLU A 8 31.05 65.33 -1.08
C GLU A 8 31.20 63.81 -1.32
N SER A 9 32.30 63.24 -0.82
CA SER A 9 32.58 61.80 -0.79
C SER A 9 31.55 61.00 0.00
N ASP A 10 31.10 61.48 1.16
CA ASP A 10 30.08 60.79 1.97
C ASP A 10 28.72 60.80 1.25
N TRP A 11 28.39 61.89 0.57
CA TRP A 11 27.18 61.98 -0.25
C TRP A 11 27.23 61.03 -1.45
N GLN A 12 28.36 60.93 -2.15
CA GLN A 12 28.56 59.96 -3.22
C GLN A 12 28.52 58.51 -2.72
N GLY A 13 29.09 58.22 -1.55
CA GLY A 13 28.97 56.91 -0.90
C GLY A 13 27.52 56.52 -0.64
N LEU A 14 26.73 57.42 -0.04
CA LEU A 14 25.32 57.18 0.25
C LEU A 14 24.47 57.01 -1.01
N VAL A 15 24.75 57.77 -2.08
CA VAL A 15 24.10 57.61 -3.39
C VAL A 15 24.42 56.25 -4.01
N ASN A 16 25.67 55.81 -3.93
CA ASN A 16 26.08 54.50 -4.44
C ASN A 16 25.40 53.35 -3.67
N GLU A 17 25.35 53.43 -2.34
CA GLU A 17 24.63 52.47 -1.50
C GLU A 17 23.13 52.45 -1.83
N PHE A 18 22.51 53.61 -2.00
CA PHE A 18 21.11 53.71 -2.42
C PHE A 18 20.87 53.04 -3.78
N LEU A 19 21.75 53.25 -4.76
CA LEU A 19 21.65 52.62 -6.09
C LEU A 19 21.83 51.10 -6.04
N VAL A 20 22.74 50.60 -5.20
CA VAL A 20 22.91 49.15 -4.97
C VAL A 20 21.66 48.57 -4.29
N CYS A 21 21.13 49.24 -3.26
CA CYS A 21 19.90 48.84 -2.59
C CYS A 21 18.70 48.86 -3.54
N LYS A 22 18.59 49.87 -4.41
CA LYS A 22 17.55 49.94 -5.45
C LYS A 22 17.64 48.76 -6.42
N ARG A 23 18.83 48.44 -6.94
CA ARG A 23 19.03 47.28 -7.84
C ARG A 23 18.71 45.95 -7.14
N LYS A 24 19.13 45.79 -5.88
CA LYS A 24 18.80 44.60 -5.07
C LYS A 24 17.30 44.48 -4.83
N LEU A 25 16.61 45.60 -4.61
CA LEU A 25 15.17 45.62 -4.43
C LEU A 25 14.44 45.21 -5.72
N GLU A 26 14.84 45.74 -6.87
CA GLU A 26 14.26 45.37 -8.17
C GLU A 26 14.51 43.89 -8.50
N SER A 27 15.73 43.39 -8.32
CA SER A 27 16.03 41.96 -8.51
C SER A 27 15.19 41.05 -7.58
N LYS A 28 14.95 41.47 -6.34
CA LYS A 28 14.06 40.73 -5.42
C LYS A 28 12.59 40.78 -5.84
N LYS A 29 12.11 41.90 -6.39
CA LYS A 29 10.75 42.00 -6.94
C LYS A 29 10.57 41.08 -8.14
N GLU A 30 11.56 41.03 -9.04
CA GLU A 30 11.56 40.12 -10.19
C GLU A 30 11.58 38.66 -9.75
N ALA A 31 12.42 38.30 -8.78
CA ALA A 31 12.43 36.95 -8.22
C ALA A 31 11.08 36.56 -7.59
N LEU A 32 10.42 37.48 -6.88
CA LEU A 32 9.08 37.26 -6.35
C LEU A 32 8.03 37.06 -7.44
N LEU A 33 8.12 37.79 -8.55
CA LEU A 33 7.22 37.60 -9.70
C LEU A 33 7.41 36.23 -10.36
N ILE A 34 8.66 35.77 -10.49
CA ILE A 34 8.96 34.42 -11.01
C ILE A 34 8.37 33.36 -10.08
N LEU A 35 8.64 33.45 -8.78
CA LEU A 35 8.11 32.50 -7.79
C LEU A 35 6.57 32.51 -7.73
N SER A 36 5.94 33.67 -7.91
CA SER A 36 4.47 33.75 -7.99
C SER A 36 3.93 32.99 -9.21
N LYS A 37 4.57 33.13 -10.38
CA LYS A 37 4.18 32.38 -11.60
C LYS A 37 4.42 30.88 -11.46
N GLU A 38 5.53 30.48 -10.83
CA GLU A 38 5.82 29.07 -10.54
C GLU A 38 4.83 28.47 -9.54
N LEU A 39 4.37 29.26 -8.57
CA LEU A 39 3.35 28.84 -7.63
C LEU A 39 1.99 28.66 -8.33
N ASP A 40 1.61 29.57 -9.22
CA ASP A 40 0.35 29.47 -9.97
C ASP A 40 0.33 28.25 -10.90
N THR A 41 1.45 27.97 -11.58
CA THR A 41 1.60 26.76 -12.41
C THR A 41 1.54 25.48 -11.58
N CYS A 42 2.26 25.41 -10.44
CA CYS A 42 2.16 24.28 -9.50
C CYS A 42 0.72 24.07 -9.02
N GLN A 43 -0.04 25.14 -8.76
CA GLN A 43 -1.45 25.04 -8.34
C GLN A 43 -2.33 24.48 -9.46
N GLN A 44 -2.13 24.92 -10.70
CA GLN A 44 -2.86 24.40 -11.86
C GLN A 44 -2.59 22.91 -12.08
N GLU A 45 -1.32 22.48 -12.01
CA GLU A 45 -0.94 21.07 -12.13
C GLU A 45 -1.60 20.22 -11.04
N ARG A 46 -1.54 20.66 -9.77
CA ARG A 46 -2.21 20.00 -8.65
C ARG A 46 -3.71 19.83 -8.92
N ASP A 47 -4.37 20.88 -9.40
CA ASP A 47 -5.81 20.85 -9.64
C ASP A 47 -6.18 19.94 -10.82
N GLN A 48 -5.35 19.88 -11.87
CA GLN A 48 -5.49 18.90 -12.95
C GLN A 48 -5.33 17.47 -12.45
N TYR A 49 -4.30 17.17 -11.64
CA TYR A 49 -4.11 15.83 -11.08
C TYR A 49 -5.26 15.42 -10.16
N LYS A 50 -5.79 16.35 -9.37
CA LYS A 50 -6.96 16.12 -8.52
C LYS A 50 -8.20 15.78 -9.36
N LEU A 51 -8.42 16.47 -10.48
CA LEU A 51 -9.52 16.18 -11.40
C LEU A 51 -9.36 14.79 -12.03
N MET A 52 -8.17 14.44 -12.54
CA MET A 52 -7.91 13.12 -13.13
C MET A 52 -8.12 11.99 -12.11
N ALA A 53 -7.66 12.18 -10.87
CA ALA A 53 -7.87 11.21 -9.80
C ALA A 53 -9.36 11.01 -9.49
N ASN A 54 -10.15 12.09 -9.46
CA ASN A 54 -11.60 12.01 -9.25
C ASN A 54 -12.31 11.29 -10.40
N GLN A 55 -11.97 11.61 -11.65
CA GLN A 55 -12.52 10.92 -12.84
C GLN A 55 -12.20 9.42 -12.83
N LEU A 56 -10.97 9.06 -12.48
CA LEU A 56 -10.56 7.66 -12.39
C LEU A 56 -11.33 6.93 -11.27
N ARG A 57 -11.56 7.60 -10.14
CA ARG A 57 -12.33 7.09 -9.00
C ARG A 57 -13.79 6.84 -9.37
N GLU A 58 -14.42 7.78 -10.07
CA GLU A 58 -15.80 7.64 -10.56
C GLU A 58 -15.92 6.49 -11.56
N ARG A 59 -15.00 6.37 -12.51
CA ARG A 59 -14.97 5.23 -13.44
C ARG A 59 -14.86 3.90 -12.69
N HIS A 60 -13.94 3.80 -11.74
CA HIS A 60 -13.79 2.61 -10.91
C HIS A 60 -15.06 2.29 -10.10
N GLN A 61 -15.71 3.29 -9.51
CA GLN A 61 -16.96 3.08 -8.78
C GLN A 61 -18.09 2.62 -9.71
N GLY A 62 -18.20 3.20 -10.91
CA GLY A 62 -19.18 2.80 -11.92
C GLY A 62 -18.97 1.36 -12.39
N LEU A 63 -17.71 0.98 -12.67
CA LEU A 63 -17.34 -0.40 -12.99
C LEU A 63 -17.66 -1.35 -11.83
N LYS A 64 -17.27 -1.00 -10.59
CA LYS A 64 -17.57 -1.79 -9.40
C LYS A 64 -19.07 -1.99 -9.19
N LYS A 65 -19.89 -0.97 -9.48
CA LYS A 65 -21.35 -1.06 -9.42
C LYS A 65 -21.90 -2.04 -10.47
N LYS A 66 -21.45 -1.93 -11.73
CA LYS A 66 -21.82 -2.87 -12.80
C LYS A 66 -21.42 -4.31 -12.48
N TYR A 67 -20.20 -4.53 -11.98
CA TYR A 67 -19.75 -5.85 -11.55
C TYR A 67 -20.59 -6.41 -10.41
N ARG A 68 -20.98 -5.57 -9.45
CA ARG A 68 -21.88 -5.97 -8.35
C ARG A 68 -23.27 -6.35 -8.86
N GLU A 69 -23.84 -5.56 -9.77
CA GLU A 69 -25.15 -5.87 -10.39
C GLU A 69 -25.13 -7.20 -11.16
N LEU A 70 -24.02 -7.51 -11.84
CA LEU A 70 -23.83 -8.78 -12.55
C LEU A 70 -23.66 -9.99 -11.61
N ILE A 71 -23.02 -9.81 -10.46
CA ILE A 71 -22.70 -10.88 -9.51
C ILE A 71 -23.87 -11.13 -8.54
N ASP A 72 -24.50 -10.08 -8.03
CA ASP A 72 -25.39 -10.21 -6.88
C ASP A 72 -26.86 -10.45 -7.25
N GLY A 73 -27.36 -10.04 -8.42
CA GLY A 73 -28.78 -10.23 -8.79
C GLY A 73 -29.78 -9.71 -7.72
N ASP A 74 -31.07 -10.01 -7.88
CA ASP A 74 -32.14 -9.54 -6.99
C ASP A 74 -31.96 -10.03 -5.52
N PRO A 75 -31.80 -9.13 -4.52
CA PRO A 75 -31.54 -9.47 -3.12
C PRO A 75 -32.55 -10.42 -2.45
N SER A 76 -33.72 -10.63 -3.05
CA SER A 76 -34.81 -11.45 -2.51
C SER A 76 -34.58 -12.97 -2.62
N LEU A 77 -33.67 -13.44 -3.48
CA LEU A 77 -33.53 -14.86 -3.81
C LEU A 77 -32.22 -15.50 -3.28
N PRO A 78 -32.21 -16.81 -2.92
CA PRO A 78 -31.02 -17.54 -2.49
C PRO A 78 -29.93 -17.63 -3.59
N PRO A 79 -28.63 -17.66 -3.24
CA PRO A 79 -27.51 -17.58 -4.19
C PRO A 79 -27.50 -18.68 -5.27
N GLU A 80 -27.95 -19.90 -4.93
CA GLU A 80 -28.03 -21.02 -5.86
C GLU A 80 -29.11 -20.84 -6.94
N LYS A 81 -30.20 -20.12 -6.63
CA LYS A 81 -31.29 -19.83 -7.58
C LYS A 81 -31.03 -18.55 -8.39
N ARG A 82 -30.22 -17.61 -7.89
CA ARG A 82 -29.86 -16.38 -8.62
C ARG A 82 -29.09 -16.64 -9.90
N ASN A 83 -28.10 -17.54 -9.85
CA ASN A 83 -27.30 -17.88 -11.03
C ASN A 83 -28.12 -18.57 -12.12
N GLN A 84 -29.09 -19.41 -11.73
CA GLN A 84 -30.01 -20.05 -12.68
C GLN A 84 -30.99 -19.06 -13.30
N VAL A 85 -31.54 -18.12 -12.52
CA VAL A 85 -32.45 -17.07 -13.04
C VAL A 85 -31.71 -16.07 -13.94
N ASN A 86 -30.49 -15.66 -13.57
CA ASN A 86 -29.65 -14.77 -14.37
C ASN A 86 -29.22 -15.44 -15.69
N LEU A 87 -28.77 -16.70 -15.64
CA LEU A 87 -28.44 -17.46 -16.86
C LEU A 87 -29.67 -17.65 -17.75
N ALA A 88 -30.83 -17.97 -17.17
CA ALA A 88 -32.07 -18.10 -17.93
C ALA A 88 -32.49 -16.79 -18.60
N GLN A 89 -32.34 -15.65 -17.90
CA GLN A 89 -32.62 -14.33 -18.46
C GLN A 89 -31.63 -13.98 -19.58
N LEU A 90 -30.33 -14.18 -19.36
CA LEU A 90 -29.29 -13.93 -20.37
C LEU A 90 -29.49 -14.80 -21.63
N LEU A 91 -29.91 -16.06 -21.45
CA LEU A 91 -30.26 -16.94 -22.55
C LEU A 91 -31.52 -16.49 -23.29
N ARG A 92 -32.54 -15.98 -22.58
CA ARG A 92 -33.73 -15.39 -23.21
C ARG A 92 -33.37 -14.14 -24.01
N ASP A 93 -32.64 -13.22 -23.43
CA ASP A 93 -32.22 -11.97 -24.09
C ASP A 93 -31.31 -12.27 -25.30
N SER A 94 -30.45 -13.28 -25.20
CA SER A 94 -29.60 -13.74 -26.30
C SER A 94 -30.43 -14.35 -27.44
N LYS A 95 -31.44 -15.17 -27.11
CA LYS A 95 -32.38 -15.71 -28.09
C LYS A 95 -33.20 -14.60 -28.76
N GLU A 96 -33.70 -13.63 -28.00
CA GLU A 96 -34.47 -12.49 -28.54
C GLU A 96 -33.61 -11.62 -29.47
N ARG A 97 -32.36 -11.34 -29.08
CA ARG A 97 -31.40 -10.64 -29.96
C ARG A 97 -31.14 -11.40 -31.26
N ASN A 98 -31.00 -12.72 -31.20
CA ASN A 98 -30.85 -13.55 -32.39
C ASN A 98 -32.09 -13.52 -33.29
N VAL A 99 -33.30 -13.46 -32.73
CA VAL A 99 -34.53 -13.32 -33.52
C VAL A 99 -34.56 -11.96 -34.22
N LYS A 100 -34.27 -10.87 -33.51
CA LYS A 100 -34.21 -9.51 -34.10
C LYS A 100 -33.18 -9.42 -35.22
N LEU A 101 -31.97 -9.93 -35.00
CA LEU A 101 -30.93 -9.98 -36.03
C LEU A 101 -31.35 -10.85 -37.23
N SER A 102 -32.06 -11.95 -37.00
CA SER A 102 -32.60 -12.79 -38.08
C SER A 102 -33.66 -12.05 -38.90
N GLU A 103 -34.51 -11.26 -38.25
CA GLU A 103 -35.50 -10.39 -38.91
C GLU A 103 -34.82 -9.28 -39.72
N GLU A 104 -33.82 -8.58 -39.14
CA GLU A 104 -33.02 -7.57 -39.85
C GLU A 104 -32.30 -8.15 -41.07
N VAL A 105 -31.72 -9.34 -40.95
CA VAL A 105 -31.08 -10.04 -42.08
C VAL A 105 -32.10 -10.37 -43.17
N LYS A 106 -33.33 -10.77 -42.81
CA LYS A 106 -34.40 -11.01 -43.80
C LYS A 106 -34.81 -9.71 -44.49
N GLU A 107 -34.98 -8.62 -43.74
CA GLU A 107 -35.32 -7.31 -44.29
C GLU A 107 -34.23 -6.80 -45.24
N LEU A 108 -32.96 -6.90 -44.84
CA LEU A 108 -31.83 -6.51 -45.67
C LEU A 108 -31.74 -7.34 -46.95
N ASN A 109 -31.98 -8.66 -46.88
CA ASN A 109 -32.03 -9.52 -48.05
C ASN A 109 -33.20 -9.15 -48.99
N GLN A 110 -34.36 -8.80 -48.43
CA GLN A 110 -35.48 -8.31 -49.22
C GLN A 110 -35.13 -7.00 -49.94
N ARG A 111 -34.61 -6.00 -49.22
CA ARG A 111 -34.17 -4.73 -49.80
C ARG A 111 -33.08 -4.91 -50.86
N LEU A 112 -32.15 -5.83 -50.63
CA LEU A 112 -31.13 -6.18 -51.62
C LEU A 112 -31.77 -6.75 -52.89
N GLY A 113 -32.76 -7.64 -52.75
CA GLY A 113 -33.52 -8.18 -53.87
C GLY A 113 -34.29 -7.12 -54.66
N GLU A 114 -34.92 -6.17 -53.96
CA GLU A 114 -35.62 -5.03 -54.57
C GLU A 114 -34.65 -4.14 -55.37
N VAL A 115 -33.54 -3.73 -54.77
CA VAL A 115 -32.52 -2.89 -55.43
C VAL A 115 -31.87 -3.64 -56.62
N GLN A 116 -31.64 -4.95 -56.52
CA GLN A 116 -31.14 -5.75 -57.64
C GLN A 116 -32.17 -5.82 -58.78
N GLY A 117 -33.46 -5.94 -58.46
CA GLY A 117 -34.55 -5.88 -59.42
C GLY A 117 -34.62 -4.53 -60.13
N ASP A 118 -34.55 -3.44 -59.38
CA ASP A 118 -34.50 -2.08 -59.90
C ASP A 118 -33.28 -1.85 -60.79
N ASN A 119 -32.10 -2.35 -60.37
CA ASN A 119 -30.88 -2.24 -61.18
C ASN A 119 -31.02 -3.01 -62.51
N LYS A 120 -31.67 -4.18 -62.50
CA LYS A 120 -31.95 -4.95 -63.73
C LYS A 120 -32.92 -4.21 -64.64
N LEU A 121 -33.97 -3.60 -64.09
CA LEU A 121 -34.90 -2.76 -64.84
C LEU A 121 -34.20 -1.53 -65.42
N LEU A 122 -33.39 -0.81 -64.64
CA LEU A 122 -32.60 0.32 -65.11
C LEU A 122 -31.64 -0.08 -66.23
N ARG A 123 -30.91 -1.19 -66.08
CA ARG A 123 -30.05 -1.74 -67.14
C ARG A 123 -30.84 -2.08 -68.40
N MET A 124 -32.03 -2.67 -68.26
CA MET A 124 -32.91 -2.98 -69.38
C MET A 124 -33.47 -1.71 -70.05
N THR A 125 -33.83 -0.70 -69.28
CA THR A 125 -34.28 0.61 -69.79
C THR A 125 -33.15 1.33 -70.51
N ILE A 126 -31.94 1.33 -69.96
CA ILE A 126 -30.74 1.87 -70.61
C ILE A 126 -30.46 1.08 -71.90
N ALA A 127 -30.55 -0.25 -71.88
CA ALA A 127 -30.36 -1.08 -73.06
C ALA A 127 -31.44 -0.83 -74.12
N LYS A 128 -32.71 -0.65 -73.73
CA LYS A 128 -33.82 -0.29 -74.64
C LYS A 128 -33.66 1.12 -75.21
N GLN A 129 -33.19 2.08 -74.42
CA GLN A 129 -32.82 3.42 -74.91
C GLN A 129 -31.59 3.40 -75.83
N ARG A 130 -30.73 2.38 -75.71
CA ARG A 130 -29.59 2.15 -76.62
C ARG A 130 -29.93 1.35 -77.87
N LEU A 131 -30.95 0.49 -77.82
CA LEU A 131 -31.40 -0.40 -78.90
C LEU A 131 -32.66 0.10 -79.62
N GLY A 132 -33.23 1.22 -79.16
CA GLY A 132 -34.43 1.84 -79.68
C GLY A 132 -34.19 3.32 -79.97
N ASP A 133 -33.18 3.58 -80.78
CA ASP A 133 -33.10 4.70 -81.72
C ASP A 133 -31.84 4.47 -82.55
N ASP A 134 -31.98 4.12 -83.84
CA ASP A 134 -30.85 3.94 -84.76
C ASP A 134 -30.08 5.27 -85.01
N ASP A 135 -30.44 6.36 -84.32
CA ASP A 135 -29.83 7.69 -84.43
C ASP A 135 -29.24 8.25 -83.11
N VAL A 136 -29.34 7.53 -81.97
CA VAL A 136 -28.80 7.98 -80.66
C VAL A 136 -27.37 7.48 -80.40
N GLY A 137 -26.69 7.00 -81.45
CA GLY A 137 -25.26 6.74 -81.45
C GLY A 137 -24.39 8.01 -81.32
N VAL A 138 -25.00 9.20 -81.40
CA VAL A 138 -24.30 10.49 -81.25
C VAL A 138 -25.00 11.35 -80.20
N ARG A 139 -25.00 10.92 -78.93
CA ARG A 139 -25.05 11.92 -77.85
C ARG A 139 -23.72 12.63 -77.82
N HIS A 140 -23.60 13.69 -78.63
CA HIS A 140 -22.50 14.63 -78.54
C HIS A 140 -22.65 15.39 -77.22
N PHE A 141 -22.03 14.85 -76.15
CA PHE A 141 -21.82 15.64 -74.95
C PHE A 141 -21.05 16.90 -75.38
N PRO A 142 -21.55 18.10 -75.06
CA PRO A 142 -20.81 19.32 -75.29
C PRO A 142 -19.38 19.18 -74.73
N ALA A 143 -18.38 19.68 -75.45
CA ALA A 143 -16.97 19.52 -75.06
C ALA A 143 -16.72 19.95 -73.60
N HIS A 144 -17.41 20.99 -73.13
CA HIS A 144 -17.31 21.48 -71.75
C HIS A 144 -17.78 20.47 -70.69
N GLU A 145 -18.89 19.74 -70.91
CA GLU A 145 -19.35 18.73 -69.94
C GLU A 145 -18.39 17.55 -69.85
N ARG A 146 -17.74 17.21 -70.98
CA ARG A 146 -16.69 16.17 -71.00
C ARG A 146 -15.43 16.64 -70.29
N GLU A 147 -15.02 17.88 -70.53
CA GLU A 147 -13.88 18.50 -69.87
C GLU A 147 -14.10 18.60 -68.35
N ASP A 148 -15.29 18.98 -67.90
CA ASP A 148 -15.65 19.04 -66.47
C ASP A 148 -15.59 17.66 -65.81
N LEU A 149 -16.09 16.62 -66.48
CA LEU A 149 -16.02 15.25 -65.98
C LEU A 149 -14.57 14.74 -65.93
N VAL A 150 -13.75 15.06 -66.93
CA VAL A 150 -12.32 14.71 -66.93
C VAL A 150 -11.61 15.42 -65.79
N GLN A 151 -11.84 16.71 -65.57
CA GLN A 151 -11.27 17.46 -64.44
C GLN A 151 -11.68 16.87 -63.08
N GLN A 152 -12.94 16.45 -62.93
CA GLN A 152 -13.40 15.79 -61.70
C GLN A 152 -12.71 14.44 -61.48
N LEU A 153 -12.49 13.66 -62.56
CA LEU A 153 -11.78 12.39 -62.49
C LEU A 153 -10.29 12.58 -62.18
N GLU A 154 -9.64 13.58 -62.77
CA GLU A 154 -8.24 13.94 -62.49
C GLU A 154 -8.08 14.39 -61.04
N LYS A 155 -8.95 15.28 -60.56
CA LYS A 155 -8.96 15.71 -59.17
C LYS A 155 -9.24 14.55 -58.20
N GLY A 156 -10.17 13.66 -58.55
CA GLY A 156 -10.45 12.46 -57.76
C GLY A 156 -9.26 11.50 -57.73
N ARG A 157 -8.53 11.38 -58.84
CA ARG A 157 -7.32 10.57 -58.94
C ARG A 157 -6.19 11.15 -58.09
N GLU A 158 -5.93 12.46 -58.16
CA GLU A 158 -4.94 13.12 -57.32
C GLU A 158 -5.26 12.96 -55.82
N GLN A 159 -6.54 13.06 -55.46
CA GLN A 159 -6.98 12.81 -54.08
C GLN A 159 -6.73 11.37 -53.65
N ASN A 160 -7.04 10.39 -54.51
CA ASN A 160 -6.76 8.98 -54.23
C ASN A 160 -5.26 8.72 -54.09
N GLU A 161 -4.42 9.25 -54.99
CA GLU A 161 -2.97 9.11 -54.91
C GLU A 161 -2.43 9.74 -53.60
N GLY A 162 -2.95 10.90 -53.20
CA GLY A 162 -2.60 11.52 -51.92
C GLY A 162 -3.02 10.69 -50.70
N LEU A 163 -4.21 10.08 -50.74
CA LEU A 163 -4.68 9.18 -49.68
C LEU A 163 -3.88 7.89 -49.62
N GLU A 164 -3.49 7.31 -50.76
CA GLU A 164 -2.62 6.13 -50.84
C GLU A 164 -1.25 6.40 -50.23
N HIS A 165 -0.65 7.56 -50.53
CA HIS A 165 0.61 7.98 -49.91
C HIS A 165 0.48 8.18 -48.40
N SER A 166 -0.60 8.83 -47.95
CA SER A 166 -0.86 9.06 -46.52
C SER A 166 -1.10 7.74 -45.76
N LEU A 167 -1.84 6.80 -46.37
CA LEU A 167 -2.07 5.47 -45.83
C LEU A 167 -0.77 4.69 -45.71
N LYS A 168 0.11 4.78 -46.71
CA LYS A 168 1.42 4.14 -46.68
C LYS A 168 2.29 4.70 -45.55
N ALA A 169 2.39 6.02 -45.43
CA ALA A 169 3.14 6.66 -44.34
C ALA A 169 2.62 6.24 -42.95
N ALA A 170 1.30 6.25 -42.74
CA ALA A 170 0.70 5.81 -41.48
C ALA A 170 0.92 4.31 -41.20
N THR A 171 1.02 3.48 -42.26
CA THR A 171 1.31 2.04 -42.12
C THR A 171 2.77 1.82 -41.72
N ASP A 172 3.69 2.57 -42.29
CA ASP A 172 5.11 2.53 -41.93
C ASP A 172 5.31 2.97 -40.47
N GLU A 173 4.70 4.09 -40.06
CA GLU A 173 4.71 4.55 -38.65
C GLU A 173 4.12 3.50 -37.69
N LEU A 174 3.01 2.85 -38.08
CA LEU A 174 2.41 1.78 -37.28
C LEU A 174 3.36 0.58 -37.12
N GLN A 175 4.13 0.25 -38.15
CA GLN A 175 5.10 -0.82 -38.10
C GLN A 175 6.25 -0.49 -37.14
N ASP A 176 6.75 0.75 -37.17
CA ASP A 176 7.78 1.23 -36.24
C ASP A 176 7.29 1.17 -34.79
N VAL A 177 6.09 1.69 -34.50
CA VAL A 177 5.50 1.65 -33.15
C VAL A 177 5.26 0.22 -32.68
N ARG A 178 4.88 -0.70 -33.57
CA ARG A 178 4.74 -2.13 -33.24
C ARG A 178 6.09 -2.75 -32.85
N ALA A 179 7.14 -2.45 -33.60
CA ALA A 179 8.49 -2.93 -33.31
C ALA A 179 8.99 -2.38 -31.97
N GLU A 180 8.78 -1.10 -31.68
CA GLU A 180 9.11 -0.50 -30.38
C GLU A 180 8.35 -1.18 -29.23
N ARG A 181 7.04 -1.39 -29.41
CA ARG A 181 6.21 -2.10 -28.43
C ARG A 181 6.75 -3.50 -28.16
N ASP A 182 7.15 -4.24 -29.18
CA ASP A 182 7.70 -5.58 -29.03
C ASP A 182 9.01 -5.56 -28.23
N VAL A 183 9.90 -4.59 -28.48
CA VAL A 183 11.13 -4.37 -27.71
C VAL A 183 10.81 -4.07 -26.24
N PHE A 184 9.84 -3.19 -25.95
CA PHE A 184 9.44 -2.90 -24.58
C PHE A 184 8.79 -4.11 -23.90
N GLN A 185 8.01 -4.90 -24.63
CA GLN A 185 7.38 -6.11 -24.12
C GLN A 185 8.42 -7.19 -23.80
N ASP A 186 9.46 -7.34 -24.63
CA ASP A 186 10.62 -8.20 -24.36
C ASP A 186 11.38 -7.72 -23.12
N LYS A 187 11.63 -6.41 -23.01
CA LYS A 187 12.32 -5.83 -21.85
C LYS A 187 11.53 -6.07 -20.57
N ALA A 188 10.22 -5.86 -20.58
CA ALA A 188 9.35 -6.13 -19.44
C ALA A 188 9.36 -7.62 -19.06
N ARG A 189 9.30 -8.53 -20.04
CA ARG A 189 9.42 -9.97 -19.81
C ARG A 189 10.75 -10.34 -19.16
N ARG A 190 11.88 -9.83 -19.68
CA ARG A 190 13.21 -10.07 -19.11
C ARG A 190 13.32 -9.53 -17.68
N LEU A 191 12.88 -8.30 -17.44
CA LEU A 191 12.87 -7.72 -16.09
C LEU A 191 12.01 -8.54 -15.13
N ASN A 192 10.84 -9.00 -15.56
CA ASN A 192 10.00 -9.87 -14.74
C ASN A 192 10.69 -11.21 -14.44
N LEU A 193 11.41 -11.80 -15.39
CA LEU A 193 12.20 -13.01 -15.15
C LEU A 193 13.32 -12.77 -14.13
N GLU A 194 14.07 -11.67 -14.26
CA GLU A 194 15.13 -11.30 -13.31
C GLU A 194 14.56 -11.00 -11.92
N ILE A 195 13.45 -10.27 -11.85
CA ILE A 195 12.73 -10.01 -10.60
C ILE A 195 12.27 -11.33 -9.98
N ASN A 196 11.64 -12.22 -10.74
CA ASN A 196 11.24 -13.54 -10.23
C ASN A 196 12.44 -14.38 -9.78
N HIS A 197 13.58 -14.27 -10.45
CA HIS A 197 14.82 -14.95 -10.07
C HIS A 197 15.39 -14.40 -8.75
N ILE A 198 15.47 -13.06 -8.61
CA ILE A 198 15.94 -12.35 -7.40
C ILE A 198 15.00 -12.60 -6.21
N LEU A 199 13.70 -12.66 -6.47
CA LEU A 199 12.66 -12.95 -5.48
C LEU A 199 12.66 -14.41 -5.00
N GLY A 200 13.55 -15.25 -5.55
CA GLY A 200 13.78 -16.62 -5.13
C GLY A 200 12.77 -17.57 -5.78
N SER A 201 13.31 -18.56 -6.50
CA SER A 201 12.63 -19.70 -7.13
C SER A 201 11.67 -20.47 -6.20
N ASN A 202 10.53 -19.88 -5.87
CA ASN A 202 9.37 -20.57 -5.32
C ASN A 202 8.17 -20.14 -6.16
N GLU A 203 7.85 -20.94 -7.18
CA GLU A 203 6.75 -20.74 -8.14
C GLU A 203 5.35 -20.66 -7.48
N THR A 204 5.27 -20.73 -6.15
CA THR A 204 4.02 -20.78 -5.37
C THR A 204 3.85 -19.65 -4.37
N ARG A 205 4.83 -18.74 -4.21
CA ARG A 205 4.72 -17.64 -3.24
C ARG A 205 4.61 -16.31 -3.95
N ILE A 206 3.38 -15.84 -4.12
CA ILE A 206 3.12 -14.43 -4.45
C ILE A 206 3.70 -13.59 -3.31
N LEU A 207 4.77 -12.86 -3.60
CA LEU A 207 5.37 -11.95 -2.64
C LEU A 207 4.54 -10.66 -2.62
N ASP A 208 3.89 -10.44 -1.49
CA ASP A 208 3.23 -9.19 -1.19
C ASP A 208 4.31 -8.12 -0.91
N VAL A 209 4.59 -7.31 -1.92
CA VAL A 209 5.56 -6.22 -1.86
C VAL A 209 5.19 -5.22 -0.76
N ASP A 210 3.89 -5.01 -0.51
CA ASP A 210 3.44 -4.13 0.56
C ASP A 210 3.76 -4.73 1.94
N ALA A 211 3.61 -6.05 2.10
CA ALA A 211 4.03 -6.74 3.33
C ALA A 211 5.54 -6.61 3.58
N LEU A 212 6.37 -6.77 2.54
CA LEU A 212 7.82 -6.58 2.64
C LEU A 212 8.19 -5.13 2.95
N CYS A 213 7.52 -4.16 2.33
CA CYS A 213 7.71 -2.75 2.63
C CYS A 213 7.33 -2.41 4.08
N MET A 214 6.25 -2.99 4.61
CA MET A 214 5.85 -2.84 6.00
C MET A 214 6.86 -3.47 6.96
N GLU A 215 7.34 -4.68 6.66
CA GLU A 215 8.37 -5.35 7.45
C GLU A 215 9.67 -4.54 7.47
N ASN A 216 10.10 -4.05 6.32
CA ASN A 216 11.30 -3.24 6.19
C ASN A 216 11.19 -1.93 7.00
N ARG A 217 10.02 -1.27 6.95
CA ARG A 217 9.74 -0.07 7.76
C ARG A 217 9.75 -0.38 9.26
N TYR A 218 9.12 -1.47 9.66
CA TYR A 218 9.09 -1.93 11.05
C TYR A 218 10.50 -2.24 11.58
N LEU A 219 11.32 -2.95 10.80
CA LEU A 219 12.69 -3.27 11.17
C LEU A 219 13.55 -2.01 11.29
N HIS A 220 13.39 -1.02 10.41
CA HIS A 220 14.06 0.27 10.52
C HIS A 220 13.67 1.03 11.80
N GLU A 221 12.37 1.08 12.13
CA GLU A 221 11.90 1.68 13.38
C GLU A 221 12.46 0.95 14.61
N ARG A 222 12.48 -0.39 14.56
CA ARG A 222 13.03 -1.20 15.66
C ARG A 222 14.53 -1.00 15.84
N PHE A 223 15.28 -0.93 14.74
CA PHE A 223 16.70 -0.62 14.76
C PHE A 223 16.96 0.77 15.36
N LYS A 224 16.16 1.77 14.97
CA LYS A 224 16.25 3.13 15.51
C LYS A 224 15.99 3.16 17.02
N GLN A 225 14.97 2.46 17.51
CA GLN A 225 14.69 2.33 18.96
C GLN A 225 15.89 1.74 19.72
N LEU A 226 16.47 0.65 19.20
CA LEU A 226 17.65 0.03 19.82
C LEU A 226 18.86 0.98 19.81
N GLN A 227 19.03 1.75 18.73
CA GLN A 227 20.09 2.74 18.64
C GLN A 227 19.92 3.84 19.70
N ASP A 228 18.68 4.29 19.94
CA ASP A 228 18.36 5.28 20.97
C ASP A 228 18.58 4.71 22.39
N GLU A 229 18.19 3.46 22.64
CA GLU A 229 18.48 2.75 23.90
C GLU A 229 19.99 2.63 24.17
N VAL A 230 20.77 2.25 23.14
CA VAL A 230 22.24 2.18 23.23
C VAL A 230 22.83 3.56 23.55
N ASN A 231 22.33 4.62 22.91
CA ASN A 231 22.80 5.98 23.17
C ASN A 231 22.46 6.44 24.60
N LEU A 232 21.27 6.10 25.10
CA LEU A 232 20.86 6.37 26.47
C LEU A 232 21.75 5.64 27.48
N LEU A 233 22.02 4.35 27.25
CA LEU A 233 22.91 3.56 28.09
C LEU A 233 24.34 4.10 28.09
N LYS A 234 24.87 4.48 26.93
CA LYS A 234 26.18 5.16 26.83
C LYS A 234 26.23 6.45 27.65
N SER A 235 25.17 7.26 27.58
CA SER A 235 25.05 8.49 28.40
C SER A 235 25.02 8.17 29.90
N ASN A 236 24.25 7.17 30.31
CA ASN A 236 24.17 6.74 31.72
C ASN A 236 25.51 6.20 32.23
N ILE A 237 26.20 5.37 31.44
CA ILE A 237 27.55 4.89 31.77
C ILE A 237 28.50 6.07 31.95
N MET A 238 28.45 7.07 31.06
CA MET A 238 29.29 8.27 31.17
C MET A 238 28.99 9.07 32.45
N LYS A 239 27.71 9.21 32.83
CA LYS A 239 27.29 9.84 34.08
C LYS A 239 27.82 9.07 35.30
N TYR A 240 27.64 7.74 35.34
CA TYR A 240 28.14 6.92 36.44
C TYR A 240 29.66 6.94 36.54
N LYS A 241 30.37 6.87 35.41
CA LYS A 241 31.83 7.01 35.37
C LYS A 241 32.26 8.36 35.94
N SER A 242 31.61 9.45 35.53
CA SER A 242 31.90 10.79 36.04
C SER A 242 31.62 10.90 37.55
N ALA A 243 30.52 10.34 38.04
CA ALA A 243 30.22 10.32 39.48
C ALA A 243 31.22 9.48 40.28
N LEU A 244 31.70 8.36 39.71
CA LEU A 244 32.71 7.50 40.33
C LEU A 244 34.07 8.21 40.42
N GLU A 245 34.50 8.89 39.35
CA GLU A 245 35.73 9.69 39.35
C GLU A 245 35.64 10.88 40.31
N SER A 246 34.51 11.59 40.37
CA SER A 246 34.27 12.64 41.38
C SER A 246 34.36 12.10 42.81
N ARG A 247 33.91 10.86 43.06
CA ARG A 247 34.04 10.21 44.36
C ARG A 247 35.48 9.80 44.69
N LYS A 248 36.24 9.36 43.68
CA LYS A 248 37.67 9.06 43.79
C LYS A 248 38.46 10.33 44.12
N ASN A 249 38.10 11.46 43.51
CA ASN A 249 38.68 12.76 43.82
C ASN A 249 38.29 13.27 45.22
N CYS A 250 37.07 12.99 45.71
CA CYS A 250 36.68 13.29 47.10
C CYS A 250 37.42 12.42 48.14
N LYS A 251 37.78 11.18 47.82
CA LYS A 251 38.56 10.30 48.71
C LYS A 251 40.01 10.74 48.90
N MET A 252 40.56 11.61 48.04
CA MET A 252 41.91 12.16 48.23
C MET A 252 41.98 13.28 49.28
N TYR A 253 40.84 13.83 49.72
CA TYR A 253 40.80 14.95 50.68
C TYR A 253 40.12 14.66 52.02
N SER A 254 39.69 13.42 52.29
CA SER A 254 39.13 13.06 53.61
C SER A 254 39.64 11.70 54.07
N ARG A 255 40.58 11.75 55.02
CA ARG A 255 41.00 10.63 55.84
C ARG A 255 40.47 10.85 57.25
N ALA A 256 39.24 10.40 57.50
CA ALA A 256 38.70 10.25 58.84
C ALA A 256 37.64 9.13 58.87
N SER A 257 38.04 8.00 59.44
CA SER A 257 37.25 7.09 60.27
C SER A 257 35.71 7.14 60.19
N SER A 258 35.11 6.19 59.46
CA SER A 258 33.90 5.48 59.93
C SER A 258 33.71 4.18 59.15
N SER A 259 33.66 3.08 59.89
CA SER A 259 33.25 1.75 59.42
C SER A 259 31.74 1.76 59.15
N ALA A 260 31.34 2.19 57.95
CA ALA A 260 29.94 2.14 57.54
C ALA A 260 29.66 0.85 56.76
N LEU A 261 29.00 -0.10 57.44
CA LEU A 261 28.29 -1.26 56.86
C LEU A 261 27.32 -0.79 55.76
N THR A 262 27.81 -0.70 54.53
CA THR A 262 27.00 -0.37 53.33
C THR A 262 27.11 -1.48 52.28
N GLY A 263 27.25 -2.72 52.73
CA GLY A 263 27.16 -3.92 51.91
C GLY A 263 25.74 -4.46 51.92
N VAL A 264 25.13 -4.63 50.75
CA VAL A 264 23.86 -5.34 50.55
C VAL A 264 24.01 -6.77 51.09
N LEU A 265 23.28 -7.10 52.16
CA LEU A 265 23.26 -8.46 52.70
C LEU A 265 22.48 -9.39 51.77
N SER A 266 23.03 -10.58 51.52
CA SER A 266 22.43 -11.61 50.67
C SER A 266 21.30 -12.33 51.41
N ALA A 267 20.29 -12.80 50.67
CA ALA A 267 19.12 -13.51 51.21
C ALA A 267 19.48 -14.74 52.08
N LYS A 268 20.64 -15.36 51.85
CA LYS A 268 21.15 -16.46 52.68
C LYS A 268 21.67 -15.99 54.04
N GLU A 269 22.31 -14.82 54.09
CA GLU A 269 22.88 -14.25 55.32
C GLU A 269 21.77 -13.75 56.27
N VAL A 270 20.65 -13.29 55.69
CA VAL A 270 19.44 -12.94 56.44
C VAL A 270 18.76 -14.18 57.04
N GLN A 271 18.74 -15.30 56.32
CA GLN A 271 18.12 -16.53 56.78
C GLN A 271 18.95 -17.23 57.88
N GLU A 272 20.28 -17.15 57.80
CA GLU A 272 21.19 -17.71 58.82
C GLU A 272 21.12 -16.93 60.15
N LEU A 273 20.92 -15.60 60.09
CA LEU A 273 20.69 -14.75 61.27
C LEU A 273 19.33 -14.98 61.95
N LEU A 274 18.32 -15.43 61.21
CA LEU A 274 16.98 -15.70 61.75
C LEU A 274 16.82 -17.12 62.34
N LEU A 275 17.67 -18.06 61.91
CA LEU A 275 17.58 -19.49 62.27
C LEU A 275 18.51 -19.93 63.41
N SER A 276 19.29 -19.02 64.01
CA SER A 276 20.10 -19.38 65.18
C SER A 276 19.21 -19.57 66.41
N GLU A 277 18.87 -20.83 66.70
CA GLU A 277 17.90 -21.27 67.72
C GLU A 277 18.32 -21.09 69.20
N ASP A 278 19.50 -20.55 69.51
CA ASP A 278 20.03 -20.57 70.89
C ASP A 278 19.96 -19.25 71.68
N ASN A 279 19.17 -18.28 71.24
CA ASN A 279 18.78 -17.17 72.11
C ASN A 279 17.40 -16.65 71.69
N GLY A 280 16.42 -16.76 72.60
CA GLY A 280 15.18 -15.99 72.49
C GLY A 280 15.55 -14.50 72.37
N CYS A 281 15.45 -13.96 71.16
CA CYS A 281 16.08 -12.70 70.79
C CYS A 281 15.27 -11.51 71.34
N SER A 282 15.46 -11.18 72.61
CA SER A 282 15.29 -9.81 73.07
C SER A 282 16.45 -8.99 72.50
N LEU A 283 16.32 -8.55 71.24
CA LEU A 283 17.20 -7.53 70.69
C LEU A 283 17.24 -6.35 71.67
N PRO A 284 18.43 -5.86 72.08
CA PRO A 284 18.48 -4.64 72.86
C PRO A 284 17.78 -3.55 72.05
N VAL A 285 16.77 -2.91 72.66
CA VAL A 285 15.99 -1.81 72.08
C VAL A 285 16.92 -0.59 72.01
N THR A 286 17.90 -0.68 71.12
CA THR A 286 18.81 0.40 70.79
C THR A 286 18.19 1.16 69.61
N PRO A 287 18.34 2.50 69.54
CA PRO A 287 17.82 3.28 68.43
C PRO A 287 18.27 2.75 67.05
N GLN A 288 19.45 2.12 67.01
CA GLN A 288 20.02 1.54 65.80
C GLN A 288 19.32 0.25 65.36
N SER A 289 19.01 -0.69 66.27
CA SER A 289 18.29 -1.92 65.90
C SER A 289 16.87 -1.65 65.39
N ILE A 290 16.21 -0.62 65.93
CA ILE A 290 14.92 -0.14 65.45
C ILE A 290 15.04 0.49 64.05
N ALA A 291 16.11 1.24 63.79
CA ALA A 291 16.37 1.83 62.48
C ALA A 291 16.65 0.76 61.41
N ASP A 292 17.45 -0.26 61.74
CA ASP A 292 17.79 -1.36 60.85
C ASP A 292 16.56 -2.22 60.53
N LEU A 293 15.72 -2.52 61.54
CA LEU A 293 14.43 -3.20 61.34
C LEU A 293 13.46 -2.39 60.47
N LYS A 294 13.39 -1.06 60.66
CA LYS A 294 12.61 -0.19 59.78
C LYS A 294 13.13 -0.23 58.36
N SER A 295 14.45 -0.16 58.17
CA SER A 295 15.07 -0.26 56.84
C SER A 295 14.75 -1.59 56.16
N LEU A 296 14.85 -2.70 56.89
CA LEU A 296 14.52 -4.03 56.38
C LEU A 296 13.03 -4.15 56.01
N ALA A 297 12.12 -3.66 56.87
CA ALA A 297 10.69 -3.64 56.59
C ALA A 297 10.37 -2.80 55.34
N THR A 298 11.06 -1.68 55.15
CA THR A 298 10.89 -0.82 53.97
C THR A 298 11.38 -1.51 52.71
N ALA A 299 12.54 -2.17 52.75
CA ALA A 299 13.07 -2.95 51.63
C ALA A 299 12.18 -4.15 51.25
N LEU A 300 11.61 -4.84 52.25
CA LEU A 300 10.65 -5.93 52.02
C LEU A 300 9.35 -5.41 51.39
N LEU A 301 8.84 -4.25 51.84
CA LEU A 301 7.67 -3.61 51.25
C LEU A 301 7.92 -3.17 49.80
N GLU A 302 9.08 -2.59 49.51
CA GLU A 302 9.51 -2.23 48.15
C GLU A 302 9.59 -3.48 47.26
N THR A 303 10.17 -4.57 47.76
CA THR A 303 10.25 -5.85 47.03
C THR A 303 8.87 -6.44 46.74
N ILE A 304 7.95 -6.37 47.70
CA ILE A 304 6.55 -6.80 47.51
C ILE A 304 5.85 -5.92 46.47
N HIS A 305 6.09 -4.60 46.50
CA HIS A 305 5.52 -3.67 45.54
C HIS A 305 6.01 -3.95 44.11
N GLU A 306 7.32 -4.15 43.94
CA GLU A 306 7.92 -4.53 42.65
C GLU A 306 7.37 -5.86 42.13
N LYS A 307 7.28 -6.89 42.98
CA LYS A 307 6.69 -8.19 42.58
C LYS A 307 5.22 -8.04 42.17
N ASN A 308 4.44 -7.22 42.87
CA ASN A 308 3.06 -6.92 42.49
C ASN A 308 2.97 -6.22 41.13
N LEU A 309 3.87 -5.28 40.86
CA LEU A 309 3.95 -4.59 39.57
C LEU A 309 4.27 -5.57 38.42
N VAL A 310 5.22 -6.48 38.63
CA VAL A 310 5.56 -7.53 37.66
C VAL A 310 4.37 -8.44 37.38
N ILE A 311 3.65 -8.88 38.42
CA ILE A 311 2.43 -9.69 38.27
C ILE A 311 1.36 -8.92 37.50
N GLN A 312 1.18 -7.63 37.77
CA GLN A 312 0.23 -6.78 37.05
C GLN A 312 0.57 -6.67 35.57
N HIS A 313 1.83 -6.41 35.22
CA HIS A 313 2.31 -6.41 33.83
C HIS A 313 2.10 -7.77 33.16
N GLN A 314 2.39 -8.87 33.86
CA GLN A 314 2.18 -10.21 33.33
C GLN A 314 0.68 -10.47 33.05
N ARG A 315 -0.23 -10.05 33.94
CA ARG A 315 -1.67 -10.14 33.73
C ARG A 315 -2.12 -9.34 32.51
N GLN A 316 -1.60 -8.12 32.33
CA GLN A 316 -1.92 -7.28 31.18
C GLN A 316 -1.42 -7.90 29.87
N THR A 317 -0.20 -8.44 29.84
CA THR A 317 0.36 -9.15 28.69
C THR A 317 -0.46 -10.40 28.37
N ASN A 318 -0.81 -11.20 29.37
CA ASN A 318 -1.67 -12.37 29.20
C ASN A 318 -3.06 -12.01 28.66
N LYS A 319 -3.62 -10.86 29.07
CA LYS A 319 -4.89 -10.34 28.54
C LYS A 319 -4.79 -10.01 27.05
N ILE A 320 -3.70 -9.35 26.63
CA ILE A 320 -3.45 -9.04 25.21
C ILE A 320 -3.28 -10.33 24.39
N LEU A 321 -2.50 -11.28 24.90
CA LEU A 321 -2.33 -12.59 24.26
C LEU A 321 -3.65 -13.35 24.15
N GLY A 322 -4.45 -13.37 25.21
CA GLY A 322 -5.80 -13.96 25.21
C GLY A 322 -6.71 -13.34 24.15
N ASN A 323 -6.72 -12.01 24.03
CA ASN A 323 -7.50 -11.33 22.99
C ASN A 323 -7.05 -11.71 21.57
N ARG A 324 -5.74 -11.79 21.32
CA ARG A 324 -5.20 -12.23 20.02
C ARG A 324 -5.57 -13.69 19.72
N VAL A 325 -5.51 -14.58 20.71
CA VAL A 325 -5.94 -15.97 20.56
C VAL A 325 -7.43 -16.04 20.22
N ALA A 326 -8.28 -15.28 20.91
CA ALA A 326 -9.71 -15.23 20.61
C ALA A 326 -10.00 -14.68 19.20
N GLU A 327 -9.24 -13.67 18.74
CA GLU A 327 -9.34 -13.16 17.37
C GLU A 327 -8.94 -14.21 16.34
N LEU A 328 -7.85 -14.94 16.58
CA LEU A 328 -7.40 -16.03 15.71
C LEU A 328 -8.40 -17.19 15.69
N GLU A 329 -8.98 -17.56 16.83
CA GLU A 329 -10.06 -18.55 16.91
C GLU A 329 -11.30 -18.11 16.12
N LYS A 330 -11.65 -16.81 16.14
CA LYS A 330 -12.75 -16.27 15.35
C LYS A 330 -12.44 -16.32 13.85
N LYS A 331 -11.24 -15.90 13.44
CA LYS A 331 -10.78 -15.97 12.04
C LYS A 331 -10.76 -17.41 11.54
N LEU A 332 -10.29 -18.36 12.35
CA LEU A 332 -10.30 -19.78 12.03
C LEU A 332 -11.72 -20.29 11.77
N LYS A 333 -12.68 -19.99 12.66
CA LYS A 333 -14.09 -20.36 12.48
C LYS A 333 -14.70 -19.74 11.21
N THR A 334 -14.39 -18.47 10.91
CA THR A 334 -14.86 -17.82 9.68
C THR A 334 -14.31 -18.53 8.44
N LEU A 335 -13.03 -18.90 8.47
CA LEU A 335 -12.40 -19.62 7.36
C LEU A 335 -12.99 -21.05 7.22
N GLU A 336 -13.26 -21.76 8.31
CA GLU A 336 -13.94 -23.07 8.31
C GLU A 336 -15.34 -23.00 7.67
N VAL A 337 -16.14 -21.98 8.04
CA VAL A 337 -17.50 -21.77 7.50
C VAL A 337 -17.49 -21.34 6.03
N SER A 338 -16.46 -20.58 5.61
CA SER A 338 -16.33 -20.10 4.23
C SER A 338 -15.82 -21.14 3.23
N GLY A 339 -15.44 -22.34 3.68
CA GLY A 339 -14.93 -23.40 2.80
C GLY A 339 -13.58 -23.11 2.13
N LEU A 340 -12.91 -22.01 2.48
CA LEU A 340 -11.65 -21.56 1.87
C LEU A 340 -10.39 -22.25 2.41
N TRP A 341 -10.52 -23.30 3.22
CA TRP A 341 -9.38 -24.15 3.60
C TRP A 341 -9.11 -25.21 2.51
N SER A 342 -8.71 -24.76 1.33
CA SER A 342 -8.12 -25.64 0.31
C SER A 342 -6.68 -25.20 0.09
N LEU A 343 -5.74 -26.03 0.55
CA LEU A 343 -4.33 -25.89 0.16
C LEU A 343 -4.24 -26.19 -1.35
N PRO A 344 -3.63 -25.32 -2.17
CA PRO A 344 -3.40 -25.65 -3.56
C PRO A 344 -2.29 -26.71 -3.62
N GLY A 345 -2.64 -27.90 -4.12
CA GLY A 345 -1.70 -28.99 -4.33
C GLY A 345 -1.70 -30.03 -3.21
N ASN A 346 -2.77 -30.82 -3.11
CA ASN A 346 -2.66 -32.27 -2.90
C ASN A 346 -4.06 -32.90 -2.98
N SER A 347 -4.19 -33.87 -3.88
CA SER A 347 -5.30 -34.84 -3.93
C SER A 347 -5.24 -35.77 -2.72
N THR A 348 -5.40 -35.24 -1.51
CA THR A 348 -5.39 -36.06 -0.29
C THR A 348 -6.80 -36.43 0.12
N CYS A 349 -7.02 -37.74 0.10
CA CYS A 349 -8.19 -38.46 0.58
C CYS A 349 -8.70 -37.91 1.94
N PRO A 350 -10.03 -37.82 2.17
CA PRO A 350 -10.62 -37.25 3.40
C PRO A 350 -10.11 -37.84 4.72
N CYS A 351 -9.54 -39.04 4.70
CA CYS A 351 -8.97 -39.70 5.88
C CYS A 351 -7.65 -39.07 6.38
N CYS A 352 -6.85 -38.41 5.52
CA CYS A 352 -5.61 -37.75 5.96
C CYS A 352 -5.86 -36.40 6.65
N PHE A 353 -6.96 -35.72 6.30
CA PHE A 353 -7.33 -34.43 6.89
C PHE A 353 -7.70 -34.54 8.38
N SER A 354 -8.43 -35.59 8.75
CA SER A 354 -8.73 -35.88 10.16
C SER A 354 -7.47 -36.10 11.00
N PHE A 355 -6.42 -36.71 10.42
CA PHE A 355 -5.20 -37.03 11.15
C PHE A 355 -4.36 -35.79 11.48
N VAL A 356 -4.24 -34.84 10.53
CA VAL A 356 -3.49 -33.59 10.75
C VAL A 356 -4.22 -32.67 11.72
N LEU A 357 -5.55 -32.55 11.60
CA LEU A 357 -6.38 -31.73 12.48
C LEU A 357 -6.39 -32.27 13.92
N VAL A 358 -6.43 -33.59 14.09
CA VAL A 358 -6.29 -34.25 15.41
C VAL A 358 -4.90 -33.99 15.98
N LYS A 359 -3.83 -34.07 15.18
CA LYS A 359 -2.45 -33.86 15.65
C LYS A 359 -2.16 -32.41 16.06
N THR A 360 -2.70 -31.42 15.34
CA THR A 360 -2.58 -29.99 15.72
C THR A 360 -3.48 -29.63 16.91
N LYS A 361 -4.72 -30.16 16.98
CA LYS A 361 -5.57 -30.02 18.18
C LYS A 361 -4.92 -30.65 19.41
N HIS A 362 -4.32 -31.84 19.27
CA HIS A 362 -3.63 -32.50 20.37
C HIS A 362 -2.39 -31.70 20.83
N LYS A 363 -1.63 -31.10 19.89
CA LYS A 363 -0.50 -30.22 20.23
C LYS A 363 -0.94 -28.94 20.95
N LEU A 364 -2.05 -28.32 20.53
CA LEU A 364 -2.60 -27.14 21.19
C LEU A 364 -3.14 -27.47 22.59
N VAL A 365 -3.80 -28.62 22.74
CA VAL A 365 -4.28 -29.11 24.03
C VAL A 365 -3.12 -29.44 24.96
N SER A 366 -2.07 -30.12 24.47
CA SER A 366 -0.84 -30.36 25.24
C SER A 366 -0.14 -29.06 25.66
N HIS A 367 -0.12 -28.03 24.80
CA HIS A 367 0.43 -26.72 25.19
C HIS A 367 -0.45 -25.99 26.22
N LYS A 368 -1.78 -26.06 26.11
CA LYS A 368 -2.71 -25.52 27.11
C LYS A 368 -2.57 -26.23 28.46
N ILE A 369 -2.40 -27.56 28.46
CA ILE A 369 -2.15 -28.34 29.68
C ILE A 369 -0.79 -27.96 30.28
N PHE A 370 0.26 -27.84 29.46
CA PHE A 370 1.60 -27.46 29.94
C PHE A 370 1.62 -26.04 30.54
N LEU A 371 0.93 -25.08 29.91
CA LEU A 371 0.75 -23.73 30.44
C LEU A 371 -0.10 -23.75 31.72
N GLY A 372 -1.16 -24.55 31.77
CA GLY A 372 -1.97 -24.74 32.98
C GLY A 372 -1.18 -25.34 34.14
N GLN A 373 -0.36 -26.36 33.88
CA GLN A 373 0.52 -27.00 34.87
C GLN A 373 1.60 -26.03 35.36
N THR A 374 2.14 -25.19 34.46
CA THR A 374 3.13 -24.17 34.82
C THR A 374 2.49 -23.09 35.70
N ILE A 375 1.27 -22.65 35.38
CA ILE A 375 0.51 -21.70 36.21
C ILE A 375 0.16 -22.32 37.57
N TYR A 376 -0.26 -23.59 37.59
CA TYR A 376 -0.58 -24.31 38.83
C TYR A 376 0.65 -24.47 39.73
N ASN A 377 1.81 -24.81 39.14
CA ASN A 377 3.06 -24.91 39.89
C ASN A 377 3.52 -23.54 40.43
N ILE A 378 3.33 -22.46 39.67
CA ILE A 378 3.65 -21.09 40.12
C ILE A 378 2.71 -20.66 41.26
N VAL A 379 1.42 -20.98 41.18
CA VAL A 379 0.44 -20.69 42.24
C VAL A 379 0.71 -21.56 43.48
N GLY A 380 1.03 -22.85 43.32
CA GLY A 380 1.37 -23.74 44.43
C GLY A 380 2.68 -23.36 45.15
N THR A 381 3.65 -22.78 44.44
CA THR A 381 4.86 -22.22 45.07
C THR A 381 4.61 -20.90 45.81
N LEU A 382 3.48 -20.23 45.56
CA LEU A 382 3.05 -19.02 46.27
C LEU A 382 2.18 -19.31 47.49
N GLU A 383 1.61 -20.52 47.62
CA GLU A 383 0.83 -20.95 48.79
C GLU A 383 1.68 -21.68 49.85
N HIS A 384 2.93 -22.05 49.53
CA HIS A 384 3.86 -22.73 50.43
C HIS A 384 5.02 -21.84 50.95
N HIS A 385 4.98 -20.54 50.67
CA HIS A 385 5.85 -19.50 51.26
C HIS A 385 4.97 -18.39 51.82
#